data_AF-A0A2V7GPH8-F1
#
_entry.id   AF-A0A2V7GPH8-F1
#
_cell.length_a   1.000
_cell.length_b   1.000
_cell.length_c   1.000
_cell.angle_alpha   90.00
_cell.angle_beta   90.00
_cell.angle_gamma   90.00
#
_symmetry.space_group_name_H-M   'P 1'
#
loop_
_entity.id
_entity.type
_entity.pdbx_description
1 polymer ?
#
loop_
_entity_poly.entity_id
_entity_poly.type
_entity_poly.pdbx_seq_one_letter_code
_entity_poly.pdbx_strand_id
1 'polypeptide(L)'
;MTAAADLAKCKTCGSYALAGTVCPRSLACPHCKAEPGSPCKRPSGHRAATIHAGRYHAAETIDRAAGITYPEQVVITEALP
;
A
#
# COMPACT_ATOMS: atom_id res chain seq x y z
N MET A 1 17.13 8.86 -17.32
CA MET A 1 17.61 7.63 -16.67
C MET A 1 16.41 7.05 -15.92
N THR A 2 15.82 5.96 -16.43
CA THR A 2 14.62 5.36 -15.83
C THR A 2 15.06 4.48 -14.67
N ALA A 3 14.75 4.85 -13.44
CA ALA A 3 15.02 3.98 -12.29
C ALA A 3 14.12 2.75 -12.39
N ALA A 4 14.70 1.56 -12.45
CA ALA A 4 13.95 0.34 -12.20
C ALA A 4 13.42 0.41 -10.77
N ALA A 5 12.10 0.45 -10.60
CA ALA A 5 11.50 0.42 -9.27
C ALA A 5 11.79 -0.95 -8.66
N ASP A 6 12.60 -0.97 -7.59
CA ASP A 6 12.88 -2.19 -6.84
C ASP A 6 11.59 -2.63 -6.13
N LEU A 7 10.99 -3.75 -6.55
CA LEU A 7 9.74 -4.26 -5.98
C LEU A 7 10.04 -5.34 -4.94
N ALA A 8 9.50 -5.17 -3.74
CA ALA A 8 9.63 -6.13 -2.64
C ALA A 8 8.28 -6.75 -2.27
N LYS A 9 8.30 -8.05 -1.93
CA LYS A 9 7.11 -8.74 -1.40
C LYS A 9 6.88 -8.33 0.05
N CYS A 10 5.71 -7.75 0.33
CA CYS A 10 5.34 -7.35 1.67
C CYS A 10 5.02 -8.58 2.55
N LYS A 11 5.64 -8.65 3.74
CA LYS A 11 5.38 -9.72 4.72
C LYS A 11 3.98 -9.63 5.35
N THR A 12 3.38 -8.43 5.40
CA THR A 12 2.07 -8.21 6.03
C THR A 12 0.90 -8.58 5.14
N CYS A 13 0.95 -8.25 3.85
CA CYS A 13 -0.16 -8.47 2.92
C CYS A 13 0.14 -9.45 1.78
N GLY A 14 1.40 -9.87 1.60
CA GLY A 14 1.83 -10.76 0.53
C GLY A 14 1.91 -10.11 -0.85
N SER A 15 1.46 -8.87 -1.01
CA SER A 15 1.53 -8.11 -2.27
C SER A 15 2.92 -7.53 -2.52
N TYR A 16 3.24 -7.27 -3.78
CA TYR A 16 4.46 -6.55 -4.17
C TYR A 16 4.21 -5.04 -4.14
N ALA A 17 5.18 -4.28 -3.64
CA ALA A 17 5.19 -2.82 -3.61
C ALA A 17 6.64 -2.31 -3.73
N LEU A 18 6.81 -1.01 -3.94
CA LEU A 18 8.14 -0.39 -4.02
C LEU A 18 8.91 -0.61 -2.71
N ALA A 19 10.16 -1.07 -2.81
CA ALA A 19 10.97 -1.42 -1.67
C ALA A 19 11.15 -0.20 -0.74
N GLY A 20 10.98 -0.42 0.56
CA GLY A 20 11.02 0.64 1.57
C GLY A 20 9.67 1.32 1.83
N THR A 21 8.65 1.14 0.99
CA THR A 21 7.31 1.71 1.25
C THR A 21 6.61 1.05 2.44
N VAL A 22 5.80 1.84 3.13
CA VAL A 22 4.94 1.37 4.22
C VAL A 22 3.74 0.63 3.65
N CYS A 23 3.50 -0.58 4.16
CA CYS A 23 2.32 -1.33 3.79
C CYS A 23 1.05 -0.66 4.35
N PRO A 24 0.04 -0.32 3.53
CA PRO A 24 -1.22 0.21 4.05
C PRO A 24 -1.92 -0.76 5.03
N ARG A 25 -1.70 -2.07 4.87
CA ARG A 25 -2.27 -3.10 5.75
C ARG A 25 -1.53 -3.23 7.07
N SER A 26 -0.30 -2.72 7.21
CA SER A 26 0.41 -2.70 8.50
C SER A 26 -0.02 -1.55 9.42
N LEU A 27 -0.92 -0.67 8.96
CA LEU A 27 -1.43 0.45 9.73
C LEU A 27 -2.84 0.18 10.24
N ALA A 28 -3.19 0.73 11.40
CA ALA A 28 -4.58 0.77 11.85
C ALA A 28 -5.43 1.59 10.85
N CYS A 29 -6.68 1.20 10.62
CA CYS A 29 -7.54 1.94 9.69
C CYS A 29 -8.13 3.18 10.39
N PRO A 30 -7.87 4.41 9.91
CA PRO A 30 -8.42 5.60 10.55
C PRO A 30 -9.95 5.66 10.46
N HIS A 31 -10.54 5.07 9.41
CA HIS A 31 -11.99 5.07 9.14
C HIS A 31 -12.78 4.04 9.95
N CYS A 32 -12.33 2.78 9.99
CA CYS A 32 -13.08 1.69 10.63
C CYS A 32 -12.43 1.12 11.89
N LYS A 33 -11.30 1.70 12.32
CA LYS A 33 -10.50 1.28 13.48
C LYS A 33 -10.04 -0.17 13.45
N ALA A 34 -10.02 -0.81 12.27
CA ALA A 34 -9.46 -2.14 12.12
C ALA A 34 -7.97 -2.12 12.47
N GLU A 35 -7.55 -3.10 13.26
CA GLU A 35 -6.16 -3.33 13.68
C GLU A 35 -5.23 -3.57 12.47
N PRO A 36 -3.91 -3.29 12.61
CA PRO A 36 -2.90 -3.73 11.66
C PRO A 36 -3.05 -5.20 11.27
N GLY A 37 -2.80 -5.54 10.00
CA GLY A 37 -2.96 -6.88 9.45
C GLY A 37 -4.42 -7.27 9.18
N SER A 38 -5.38 -6.73 9.93
CA SER A 38 -6.79 -7.10 9.82
C SER A 38 -7.46 -6.46 8.59
N PRO A 39 -8.45 -7.14 7.97
CA PRO A 39 -9.23 -6.56 6.89
C PRO A 39 -10.09 -5.40 7.41
N CYS A 40 -10.28 -4.38 6.57
CA CYS A 40 -11.20 -3.29 6.87
C CYS A 40 -12.63 -3.82 7.03
N LYS A 41 -13.43 -3.11 7.83
CA LYS A 41 -14.85 -3.42 8.06
C LYS A 41 -15.72 -2.31 7.48
N ARG A 42 -16.84 -2.71 6.88
CA ARG A 42 -17.92 -1.84 6.43
C ARG A 42 -18.65 -1.27 7.66
N PRO A 43 -19.46 -0.21 7.51
CA PRO A 43 -20.33 0.28 8.60
C PRO A 43 -21.24 -0.79 9.20
N SER A 44 -21.65 -1.79 8.41
CA SER A 44 -22.40 -2.95 8.87
C SER A 44 -21.60 -3.97 9.70
N GLY A 45 -20.30 -3.74 9.91
CA GLY A 45 -19.39 -4.65 10.63
C GLY A 45 -18.80 -5.79 9.78
N HIS A 46 -19.37 -6.06 8.61
CA HIS A 46 -18.84 -7.07 7.68
C HIS A 46 -17.51 -6.65 7.04
N ARG A 47 -16.73 -7.63 6.57
CA ARG A 47 -15.49 -7.38 5.84
C ARG A 47 -15.72 -6.50 4.60
N ALA A 48 -14.92 -5.46 4.45
CA ALA A 48 -14.85 -4.67 3.24
C ALA A 48 -14.13 -5.47 2.13
N ALA A 49 -14.57 -5.29 0.89
CA ALA A 49 -13.94 -5.94 -0.26
C ALA A 49 -12.51 -5.42 -0.49
N THR A 50 -12.31 -4.13 -0.24
CA THR A 50 -11.04 -3.42 -0.43
C THR A 50 -10.57 -2.76 0.88
N ILE A 51 -9.29 -2.39 0.92
CA ILE A 51 -8.78 -1.51 1.97
C ILE A 51 -9.39 -0.11 1.78
N HIS A 52 -9.74 0.55 2.88
CA HIS A 52 -10.20 1.94 2.84
C HIS A 52 -9.07 2.91 2.45
N ALA A 53 -9.40 3.93 1.66
CA ALA A 53 -8.48 4.97 1.19
C ALA A 53 -7.62 5.58 2.30
N GLY A 54 -8.17 5.80 3.50
CA GLY A 54 -7.39 6.36 4.61
C GLY A 54 -6.18 5.54 5.06
N ARG A 55 -6.14 4.22 4.83
CA ARG A 55 -4.91 3.44 5.05
C ARG A 55 -3.85 3.72 3.98
N TYR A 56 -4.26 3.90 2.73
CA TYR A 56 -3.36 4.27 1.64
C TYR A 56 -2.77 5.67 1.89
N HIS A 57 -3.62 6.65 2.21
CA HIS A 57 -3.15 8.01 2.52
C HIS A 57 -2.24 8.07 3.76
N ALA A 58 -2.52 7.27 4.79
CA ALA A 58 -1.65 7.18 5.96
C ALA A 58 -0.27 6.62 5.60
N ALA A 59 -0.22 5.55 4.79
CA ALA A 59 1.04 5.00 4.29
C ALA A 59 1.80 6.02 3.43
N GLU A 60 1.13 6.63 2.44
CA GLU A 60 1.70 7.69 1.60
C GLU A 60 2.27 8.87 2.40
N THR A 61 1.61 9.25 3.49
CA THR A 61 2.08 10.34 4.36
C THR A 61 3.39 9.96 5.04
N ILE A 62 3.50 8.72 5.52
CA ILE A 62 4.73 8.21 6.15
C ILE A 62 5.84 8.07 5.09
N ASP A 63 5.53 7.53 3.93
CA ASP A 63 6.48 7.36 2.83
C ASP A 63 7.04 8.72 2.38
N ARG A 64 6.17 9.72 2.23
CA ARG A 64 6.58 11.09 1.88
C ARG A 64 7.44 11.73 2.97
N ALA A 65 7.11 11.52 4.24
CA ALA A 65 7.93 11.97 5.35
C ALA A 65 9.30 11.28 5.39
N ALA A 66 9.39 10.05 4.89
CA ALA A 66 10.63 9.31 4.70
C ALA A 66 11.37 9.67 3.39
N GLY A 67 10.85 10.60 2.58
CA GLY A 67 11.44 10.99 1.30
C GLY A 67 11.24 9.98 0.17
N ILE A 68 10.36 8.98 0.37
CA ILE A 68 10.02 7.99 -0.64
C ILE A 68 9.00 8.61 -1.60
N THR A 69 9.34 8.66 -2.89
CA THR A 69 8.45 9.11 -3.95
C THR A 69 7.97 7.91 -4.77
N TYR A 70 6.67 7.89 -5.04
CA TYR A 70 6.08 6.91 -5.94
C TYR A 70 6.33 7.37 -7.38
N PRO A 71 6.91 6.53 -8.26
CA PRO A 71 7.09 6.91 -9.64
C PRO A 71 5.72 7.17 -10.28
N GLU A 72 5.59 8.33 -10.94
CA GLU A 72 4.43 8.64 -11.77
C GLU A 72 4.43 7.67 -12.96
N GLN A 73 3.56 6.67 -12.94
CA GLN A 73 3.37 5.68 -14.02
C GLN A 73 4.65 4.97 -14.50
N VAL A 74 4.87 3.74 -14.01
CA VAL A 74 5.81 2.84 -14.69
C VAL A 74 5.23 2.52 -16.06
N VAL A 75 5.85 3.00 -17.13
CA VAL A 75 5.53 2.55 -18.49
C VAL A 75 5.89 1.07 -18.53
N ILE A 76 4.88 0.21 -18.48
CA ILE A 76 5.06 -1.23 -18.68
C ILE A 76 5.36 -1.39 -20.17
N THR A 77 6.62 -1.27 -20.57
CA THR A 77 7.01 -1.67 -21.92
C THR A 77 6.83 -3.18 -21.97
N GLU A 78 5.83 -3.64 -22.72
CA GLU A 78 5.56 -5.06 -22.94
C GLU A 78 6.83 -5.77 -23.40
N ALA A 79 7.40 -6.55 -22.49
CA ALA A 79 8.23 -7.71 -22.77
C ALA A 79 8.11 -8.67 -21.58
N LEU A 80 6.86 -9.04 -21.24
CA LEU A 80 6.63 -10.33 -20.62
C LEU A 80 6.84 -11.37 -21.72
N PRO A 81 7.72 -12.37 -21.54
CA PRO A 81 8.00 -13.39 -22.54
C PRO A 81 6.76 -14.21 -22.92
#